data_AF-A0A1I3RD50-F1
#
_entry.id   AF-A0A1I3RD50-F1
#
_cell.length_a   1.000
_cell.length_b   1.000
_cell.length_c   1.000
_cell.angle_alpha   90.00
_cell.angle_beta   90.00
_cell.angle_gamma   90.00
#
_symmetry.space_group_name_H-M   'P 1'
#
loop_
_entity.id
_entity.type
_entity.pdbx_description
1 polymer ?
#
loop_
_entity_poly.entity_id
_entity_poly.type
_entity_poly.pdbx_seq_one_letter_code
_entity_poly.pdbx_strand_id
1 'polypeptide(L)'
;MKIAGMRNAIVIVSWKHNHNEFKINGESYEIYAYYYKDGYLKPNHDIYNDPNLSGLDGIFNGDSHIFKYQSVVTAMEYINKKYNKKTY
;
A
#
# COMPACT_ATOMS: atom_id res chain seq x y z
N MET A 1 -11.65 -9.85 -3.67
CA MET A 1 -10.35 -10.16 -4.31
C MET A 1 -9.77 -11.42 -3.68
N LYS A 2 -9.29 -12.38 -4.48
CA LYS A 2 -8.55 -13.56 -4.00
C LYS A 2 -7.11 -13.42 -4.49
N ILE A 3 -6.15 -13.41 -3.58
CA ILE A 3 -4.72 -13.40 -3.91
C ILE A 3 -4.17 -14.73 -3.45
N ALA A 4 -3.53 -15.46 -4.36
CA ALA A 4 -3.17 -16.87 -4.15
C ALA A 4 -4.36 -17.73 -3.65
N GLY A 5 -5.57 -17.46 -4.16
CA GLY A 5 -6.79 -18.18 -3.77
C GLY A 5 -7.42 -17.74 -2.43
N MET A 6 -6.79 -16.87 -1.66
CA MET A 6 -7.26 -16.44 -0.33
C MET A 6 -7.91 -15.06 -0.37
N ARG A 7 -9.03 -14.86 0.36
CA ARG A 7 -9.62 -13.53 0.53
C ARG A 7 -8.70 -12.69 1.41
N ASN A 8 -8.41 -11.47 0.96
CA ASN A 8 -7.55 -10.54 1.67
C ASN A 8 -8.34 -9.29 2.12
N ALA A 9 -8.10 -8.83 3.34
CA ALA A 9 -8.43 -7.50 3.82
C ALA A 9 -7.25 -6.56 3.50
N ILE A 10 -7.55 -5.40 2.91
CA ILE A 10 -6.55 -4.39 2.54
C ILE A 10 -6.65 -3.24 3.53
N VAL A 11 -5.50 -2.83 4.08
CA VAL A 11 -5.39 -1.72 5.03
C VAL A 11 -4.42 -0.70 4.44
N ILE A 12 -4.82 0.57 4.40
CA ILE A 12 -3.97 1.68 4.02
C ILE A 12 -3.71 2.48 5.28
N VAL A 13 -2.43 2.66 5.61
CA VAL A 13 -2.00 3.53 6.69
C VAL A 13 -1.35 4.74 6.07
N SER A 14 -1.72 5.93 6.54
CA SER A 14 -1.12 7.18 6.11
C SER A 14 -0.82 8.10 7.28
N TRP A 15 0.21 8.92 7.13
CA TRP A 15 0.67 9.86 8.14
C TRP A 15 1.09 11.15 7.47
N LYS A 16 0.48 12.25 7.90
CA LYS A 16 0.80 13.57 7.41
C LYS A 16 2.08 14.09 8.05
N HIS A 17 2.98 14.60 7.23
CA HIS A 17 4.23 15.24 7.62
C HIS A 17 4.18 16.72 7.30
N ASN A 18 4.55 17.55 8.27
CA ASN A 18 4.71 18.98 8.05
C ASN A 18 5.90 19.48 8.88
N HIS A 19 6.93 19.94 8.20
CA HIS A 19 8.12 20.53 8.81
C HIS A 19 8.71 21.59 7.89
N ASN A 20 8.49 22.86 8.23
CA ASN A 20 8.87 23.99 7.38
C ASN A 20 10.39 24.07 7.12
N GLU A 21 11.22 23.92 8.16
CA GLU A 21 12.69 24.09 8.02
C GLU A 21 13.33 23.04 7.11
N PHE A 22 12.85 21.79 7.18
CA PHE A 22 13.26 20.71 6.27
C PHE A 22 12.47 20.69 4.96
N LYS A 23 11.64 21.70 4.69
CA LYS A 23 10.79 21.76 3.49
C LYS A 23 9.98 20.47 3.30
N ILE A 24 9.34 20.00 4.37
CA ILE A 24 8.48 18.82 4.36
C ILE A 24 7.03 19.27 4.44
N ASN A 25 6.24 18.89 3.46
CA ASN A 25 4.79 19.02 3.45
C ASN A 25 4.21 17.93 2.55
N GLY A 26 3.80 16.82 3.16
CA GLY A 26 3.38 15.64 2.43
C GLY A 26 2.78 14.58 3.34
N GLU A 27 2.59 13.40 2.80
CA GLU A 27 2.03 12.25 3.49
C GLU A 27 2.80 10.99 3.09
N SER A 28 3.13 10.15 4.07
CA SER A 28 3.64 8.82 3.79
C SER A 28 2.48 7.82 3.76
N TYR A 29 2.65 6.76 2.99
CA TYR A 29 1.65 5.71 2.81
C TYR A 29 2.30 4.34 2.94
N GLU A 30 1.62 3.40 3.59
CA GLU A 30 1.92 1.98 3.57
C GLU A 30 0.64 1.17 3.37
N ILE A 31 0.69 0.19 2.48
CA ILE A 31 -0.44 -0.64 2.12
C ILE A 31 -0.15 -2.07 2.55
N TYR A 32 -1.06 -2.59 3.37
CA TYR A 32 -0.99 -3.91 3.94
C TYR A 32 -2.13 -4.79 3.43
N ALA A 33 -1.87 -6.09 3.41
CA ALA A 33 -2.87 -7.09 3.14
C ALA A 33 -2.77 -8.23 4.14
N TYR A 34 -3.93 -8.70 4.59
CA TYR A 34 -4.05 -9.80 5.53
C TYR A 34 -5.08 -10.80 5.01
N TYR A 35 -4.80 -12.08 5.15
CA TYR A 35 -5.77 -13.14 4.90
C TYR A 35 -6.15 -13.83 6.20
N TYR A 36 -7.37 -14.34 6.27
CA TYR A 36 -7.85 -15.08 7.42
C TYR A 36 -7.57 -16.57 7.24
N LYS A 37 -6.84 -17.18 8.19
CA LYS A 37 -6.55 -18.62 8.20
C LYS A 37 -6.38 -19.11 9.62
N ASP A 38 -6.96 -20.26 9.93
CA ASP A 38 -6.84 -20.95 11.22
C ASP A 38 -7.30 -20.10 12.43
N GLY A 39 -8.29 -19.21 12.25
CA GLY A 39 -8.79 -18.35 13.32
C GLY A 39 -8.12 -16.97 13.43
N TYR A 40 -7.04 -16.72 12.68
CA TYR A 40 -6.22 -15.52 12.80
C TYR A 40 -6.07 -14.77 11.48
N LEU A 41 -5.85 -13.46 11.57
CA LEU A 41 -5.35 -12.65 10.46
C LEU A 41 -3.84 -12.89 10.33
N LYS A 42 -3.42 -13.33 9.14
CA LYS A 42 -2.01 -13.55 8.79
C LYS A 42 -1.60 -12.53 7.72
N PRO A 43 -0.41 -11.90 7.83
CA PRO A 43 0.06 -10.98 6.81
C PRO A 43 0.28 -11.71 5.48
N ASN A 44 -0.09 -11.03 4.40
CA ASN A 44 0.25 -11.47 3.05
C ASN A 44 1.65 -10.96 2.71
N HIS A 45 2.67 -11.81 2.89
CA HIS A 45 4.07 -11.43 2.72
C HIS A 45 4.42 -10.97 1.30
N ASP A 46 3.73 -11.46 0.26
CA ASP A 46 3.98 -11.05 -1.13
C ASP A 46 3.63 -9.58 -1.38
N ILE A 47 2.66 -9.06 -0.62
CA ILE A 47 2.18 -7.68 -0.69
C ILE A 47 2.94 -6.82 0.31
N TYR A 48 3.17 -7.33 1.53
CA TYR A 48 3.93 -6.65 2.57
C TYR A 48 5.35 -6.27 2.09
N ASN A 49 5.99 -7.16 1.32
CA ASN A 49 7.33 -6.93 0.81
C ASN A 49 7.37 -6.18 -0.54
N ASP A 50 6.23 -5.68 -1.05
CA ASP A 50 6.20 -4.95 -2.31
C ASP A 50 6.65 -3.50 -2.11
N PRO A 51 7.82 -3.09 -2.66
CA PRO A 51 8.31 -1.73 -2.47
C PRO A 51 7.42 -0.68 -3.15
N ASN A 52 6.53 -1.06 -4.06
CA ASN A 52 5.61 -0.10 -4.70
C ASN A 52 4.38 0.20 -3.84
N LEU A 53 4.15 -0.56 -2.77
CA LEU A 53 3.00 -0.43 -1.87
C LEU A 53 3.30 0.41 -0.62
N SER A 54 4.45 1.08 -0.62
CA SER A 54 4.78 2.14 0.32
C SER A 54 5.39 3.31 -0.43
N GLY A 55 5.29 4.52 0.12
CA GLY A 55 5.89 5.69 -0.51
C GLY A 55 5.49 7.02 0.11
N LEU A 56 5.98 8.08 -0.51
CA LEU A 56 5.77 9.47 -0.12
C LEU A 56 4.97 10.19 -1.20
N ASP A 57 4.08 11.07 -0.77
CA ASP A 57 3.37 12.02 -1.62
C ASP A 57 3.52 13.44 -1.07
N GLY A 58 3.82 14.40 -1.95
CA GLY A 58 4.08 15.78 -1.57
C GLY A 58 5.57 16.11 -1.53
N ILE A 59 5.93 17.16 -0.78
CA ILE A 59 7.31 17.68 -0.74
C ILE A 59 8.05 17.10 0.46
N PHE A 60 9.23 16.53 0.23
CA PHE A 60 10.14 16.06 1.27
C PHE A 60 11.55 16.55 0.96
N ASN A 61 12.19 17.25 1.90
CA ASN A 61 13.52 17.83 1.72
C ASN A 61 13.65 18.73 0.48
N GLY A 62 12.55 19.34 0.04
CA GLY A 62 12.49 20.19 -1.16
C GLY A 62 12.22 19.44 -2.47
N ASP A 63 12.23 18.10 -2.46
CA ASP A 63 11.93 17.28 -3.63
C ASP A 63 10.44 16.89 -3.64
N SER A 64 9.86 16.82 -4.85
CA SER A 64 8.47 16.40 -5.04
C SER A 64 8.39 14.90 -5.25
N HIS A 65 7.57 14.25 -4.43
CA HIS A 65 7.27 12.83 -4.50
C HIS A 65 5.80 12.62 -4.84
N ILE A 66 5.52 11.56 -5.60
CA ILE A 66 4.15 11.17 -5.97
C ILE A 66 3.94 9.71 -5.61
N PHE A 67 2.96 9.45 -4.75
CA PHE A 67 2.53 8.09 -4.45
C PHE A 67 1.19 7.82 -5.12
N LYS A 68 1.13 6.76 -5.94
CA LYS A 68 -0.03 6.50 -6.82
C LYS A 68 -1.20 5.78 -6.13
N TYR A 69 -0.95 5.09 -5.01
CA TYR A 69 -1.90 4.12 -4.45
C TYR A 69 -2.54 4.59 -3.14
N GLN A 70 -2.85 5.89 -3.07
CA GLN A 70 -3.36 6.55 -1.86
C GLN A 70 -4.77 6.11 -1.47
N SER A 71 -5.52 5.54 -2.42
CA SER A 71 -6.91 5.15 -2.21
C SER A 71 -7.09 3.65 -2.31
N VAL A 72 -8.15 3.14 -1.66
CA VAL A 72 -8.51 1.71 -1.73
C VAL A 72 -8.67 1.25 -3.18
N VAL A 73 -9.28 2.06 -4.04
CA VAL A 73 -9.50 1.73 -5.46
C VAL A 73 -8.18 1.54 -6.19
N THR A 74 -7.30 2.55 -6.13
CA THR A 74 -6.00 2.54 -6.85
C THR A 74 -5.07 1.45 -6.32
N ALA A 75 -5.03 1.24 -5.01
CA ALA A 75 -4.30 0.14 -4.38
C ALA A 75 -4.82 -1.22 -4.83
N MET A 76 -6.15 -1.42 -4.81
CA MET A 76 -6.75 -2.70 -5.23
C MET A 76 -6.56 -2.98 -6.71
N GLU A 77 -6.61 -1.98 -7.58
CA GLU A 77 -6.34 -2.14 -9.01
C GLU A 77 -4.92 -2.66 -9.25
N TYR A 78 -3.93 -2.02 -8.62
CA TYR A 78 -2.54 -2.46 -8.70
C TYR A 78 -2.34 -3.88 -8.17
N ILE A 79 -2.84 -4.14 -6.96
CA ILE A 79 -2.69 -5.45 -6.29
C ILE A 79 -3.36 -6.55 -7.12
N ASN A 80 -4.56 -6.31 -7.66
CA ASN A 80 -5.22 -7.27 -8.55
C ASN A 80 -4.39 -7.51 -9.81
N LYS A 81 -3.93 -6.46 -10.48
CA LYS A 81 -3.17 -6.58 -11.72
C LYS A 81 -1.88 -7.39 -11.53
N LYS A 82 -1.19 -7.18 -10.41
CA LYS A 82 0.10 -7.80 -10.13
C LYS A 82 -0.02 -9.22 -9.56
N TYR A 83 -0.95 -9.44 -8.62
CA TYR A 83 -1.00 -10.65 -7.81
C TYR A 83 -2.23 -11.54 -8.06
N ASN A 84 -3.25 -11.04 -8.73
CA ASN A 84 -4.43 -11.82 -9.10
C ASN A 84 -4.31 -12.29 -10.56
N LYS A 85 -3.30 -13.13 -10.84
CA LYS A 85 -3.21 -13.83 -12.13
C LYS A 85 -4.34 -14.85 -12.20
N LYS A 86 -5.30 -14.63 -13.10
CA LYS A 86 -6.24 -15.67 -13.53
C LYS A 86 -5.42 -16.80 -14.12
N THR A 87 -5.39 -17.96 -13.46
CA THR A 87 -5.01 -19.21 -14.10
C THR A 87 -6.06 -19.47 -15.18
N TYR A 88 -5.66 -19.36 -16.45
CA TYR A 88 -6.44 -19.86 -17.58
C TYR A 88 -6.17 -21.35 -17.74
#